data_AF-A0A428YW50-F1
#
_entry.id   AF-A0A428YW50-F1
#
_cell.length_a   1.000
_cell.length_b   1.000
_cell.length_c   1.000
_cell.angle_alpha   90.00
_cell.angle_beta   90.00
_cell.angle_gamma   90.00
#
_symmetry.space_group_name_H-M   'P 1'
#
loop_
_entity.id
_entity.type
_entity.pdbx_description
1 polymer ?
#
loop_
_entity_poly.entity_id
_entity_poly.type
_entity_poly.pdbx_seq_one_letter_code
_entity_poly.pdbx_strand_id
1 'polypeptide(L)'
;MTSGDGGVHNIGDQGLIAGRDMGASMTSGDGGVHNAGDHVTYHGPVAGRDMVFGGGPAAAPGPRSHAAAAGCADVGILTILDEEIRAVIGELRRMSGYHERRLPHGPLARTARTAGHDGRPVRIAAVQTLTRGTESAAEAYRGLVAEFDPSTVLLVGVAGGVGDTVEVGDVVLSDEVISYDARREGADGVHRRGQAQAVAAGLGHRLNDFFAATPAVRQSPGDRSFRMHRGPIGSGNAVVTDAASEIRRWLRTFHEKVLAVETEAAGVARSFHENVQRDSGPRGWLTVRGISDTADSDKGHDHHAVAARHAAEVTTLLVPFLRFDRS
;
A
#
# COMPACT_ATOMS: atom_id res chain seq x y z
N MET A 1 43.81 33.06 52.21
CA MET A 1 44.17 34.47 51.95
C MET A 1 43.38 34.90 50.73
N THR A 2 42.14 35.32 50.96
CA THR A 2 41.61 36.71 51.00
C THR A 2 41.02 37.07 49.62
N SER A 3 39.69 37.03 49.46
CA SER A 3 38.70 38.13 49.67
C SER A 3 38.58 38.99 48.40
N GLY A 4 37.42 39.46 47.89
CA GLY A 4 36.01 39.50 48.33
C GLY A 4 35.14 39.83 47.09
N ASP A 5 33.85 39.46 47.06
CA ASP A 5 32.66 40.23 47.51
C ASP A 5 32.22 41.32 46.50
N GLY A 6 30.96 41.53 46.12
CA GLY A 6 29.68 41.05 46.65
C GLY A 6 28.49 41.40 45.72
N GLY A 7 27.28 40.96 46.12
CA GLY A 7 25.98 41.16 45.44
C GLY A 7 25.41 42.60 45.58
N VAL A 8 24.11 42.91 45.52
CA VAL A 8 22.83 42.20 45.71
C VAL A 8 21.70 43.13 45.15
N HIS A 9 20.50 42.58 44.89
CA HIS A 9 19.12 43.15 44.75
C HIS A 9 18.86 44.65 45.13
N ASN A 10 17.84 45.37 44.63
CA ASN A 10 16.40 45.06 44.71
C ASN A 10 15.48 46.16 44.06
N ILE A 11 14.29 45.73 43.60
CA ILE A 11 12.92 46.32 43.69
C ILE A 11 12.70 47.86 43.66
N GLY A 12 11.70 48.30 42.89
CA GLY A 12 10.82 49.41 43.32
C GLY A 12 10.09 50.21 42.24
N ASP A 13 8.88 49.77 41.95
CA ASP A 13 7.71 50.39 41.32
C ASP A 13 7.48 51.91 41.56
N GLN A 14 6.71 52.56 40.65
CA GLN A 14 5.63 53.56 40.87
C GLN A 14 5.41 54.51 39.64
N GLY A 15 4.31 54.28 38.91
CA GLY A 15 3.18 55.23 38.84
C GLY A 15 3.13 56.42 37.84
N LEU A 16 2.15 56.29 36.91
CA LEU A 16 1.11 57.27 36.49
C LEU A 16 1.25 58.20 35.24
N ILE A 17 0.45 57.85 34.21
CA ILE A 17 -0.61 58.59 33.46
C ILE A 17 -0.25 59.83 32.60
N ALA A 18 -0.49 59.73 31.27
CA ALA A 18 -1.60 60.42 30.55
C ALA A 18 -1.52 60.31 29.00
N GLY A 19 -2.62 59.90 28.36
CA GLY A 19 -3.15 60.56 27.15
C GLY A 19 -3.10 59.84 25.78
N ARG A 20 -4.25 59.26 25.39
CA ARG A 20 -4.92 59.18 24.04
C ARG A 20 -4.07 58.86 22.79
N ASP A 21 -4.47 57.99 21.86
CA ASP A 21 -5.79 57.95 21.20
C ASP A 21 -5.99 56.69 20.32
N MET A 22 -7.27 56.36 20.08
CA MET A 22 -7.86 55.66 18.91
C MET A 22 -7.60 54.16 18.63
N GLY A 23 -8.70 53.38 18.65
CA GLY A 23 -8.82 52.13 17.88
C GLY A 23 -9.82 51.11 18.44
N ALA A 24 -11.11 51.28 18.12
CA ALA A 24 -12.19 50.31 18.36
C ALA A 24 -11.84 48.89 17.82
N SER A 25 -12.33 47.76 18.34
CA SER A 25 -13.68 47.43 18.79
C SER A 25 -13.69 46.08 19.55
N MET A 26 -14.38 46.07 20.71
CA MET A 26 -15.29 45.06 21.30
C MET A 26 -15.29 43.61 20.78
N THR A 27 -15.42 42.54 21.58
CA THR A 27 -15.56 42.35 23.04
C THR A 27 -15.39 40.86 23.36
N SER A 28 -14.53 40.59 24.36
CA SER A 28 -14.61 39.62 25.46
C SER A 28 -15.57 38.42 25.43
N GLY A 29 -15.00 37.25 25.68
CA GLY A 29 -15.60 36.13 26.39
C GLY A 29 -14.50 35.22 26.91
N ASP A 30 -14.28 35.21 28.23
CA ASP A 30 -13.28 34.42 28.94
C ASP A 30 -13.33 32.91 28.63
N GLY A 31 -12.15 32.29 28.65
CA GLY A 31 -12.03 30.84 28.54
C GLY A 31 -10.57 30.38 28.58
N GLY A 32 -9.89 30.56 29.71
CA GLY A 32 -8.62 29.89 29.97
C GLY A 32 -8.84 28.38 30.07
N VAL A 33 -8.06 27.60 29.32
CA VAL A 33 -8.10 26.13 29.36
C VAL A 33 -6.88 25.63 30.14
N HIS A 34 -7.13 25.08 31.32
CA HIS A 34 -6.23 24.17 32.01
C HIS A 34 -6.14 22.87 31.21
N ASN A 35 -4.93 22.45 30.86
CA ASN A 35 -4.66 21.22 30.13
C ASN A 35 -4.49 20.05 31.10
N ALA A 36 -5.42 19.09 31.05
CA ALA A 36 -5.27 17.76 31.60
C ALA A 36 -5.98 16.76 30.68
N GLY A 37 -5.20 15.96 29.94
CA GLY A 37 -5.61 14.66 29.40
C GLY A 37 -6.43 14.63 28.10
N ASP A 38 -5.88 13.91 27.11
CA ASP A 38 -6.58 13.03 26.14
C ASP A 38 -7.72 13.61 25.27
N HIS A 39 -7.36 14.43 24.28
CA HIS A 39 -7.75 14.22 22.86
C HIS A 39 -7.30 15.42 21.99
N VAL A 40 -6.75 15.14 20.81
CA VAL A 40 -6.56 16.11 19.72
C VAL A 40 -7.62 15.80 18.65
N THR A 41 -8.38 16.82 18.23
CA THR A 41 -9.38 16.71 17.15
C THR A 41 -8.89 17.46 15.90
N TYR A 42 -8.99 16.78 14.75
CA TYR A 42 -8.58 17.27 13.44
C TYR A 42 -9.70 18.09 12.77
N HIS A 43 -9.34 19.12 12.00
CA HIS A 43 -10.28 19.90 11.18
C HIS A 43 -10.24 19.46 9.70
N GLY A 44 -11.41 19.17 9.13
CA GLY A 44 -11.70 19.06 7.70
C GLY A 44 -13.13 19.54 7.43
N PRO A 45 -13.45 20.08 6.24
CA PRO A 45 -14.61 20.96 6.07
C PRO A 45 -15.94 20.19 6.09
N VAL A 46 -16.86 20.71 6.91
CA VAL A 46 -18.29 20.35 6.94
C VAL A 46 -19.00 21.11 5.84
N ALA A 47 -19.52 20.40 4.84
CA ALA A 47 -20.57 20.91 3.96
C ALA A 47 -21.91 20.37 4.48
N GLY A 48 -22.58 21.17 5.32
CA GLY A 48 -23.92 20.88 5.78
C GLY A 48 -24.96 21.08 4.68
N ARG A 49 -25.99 20.23 4.70
CA ARG A 49 -27.36 20.62 4.38
C ARG A 49 -28.33 19.66 5.03
N ASP A 50 -29.21 20.23 5.85
CA ASP A 50 -30.29 19.59 6.57
C ASP A 50 -31.21 18.80 5.64
N MET A 51 -31.51 17.55 6.01
CA MET A 51 -32.71 16.85 5.54
C MET A 51 -33.33 16.12 6.73
N VAL A 52 -34.49 16.62 7.13
CA VAL A 52 -35.36 16.13 8.22
C VAL A 52 -35.78 14.69 7.93
N PHE A 53 -35.54 13.75 8.86
CA PHE A 53 -36.11 12.41 8.81
C PHE A 53 -37.51 12.41 9.42
N GLY A 54 -38.53 12.38 8.58
CA GLY A 54 -39.88 11.98 8.97
C GLY A 54 -39.93 10.47 9.17
N GLY A 55 -40.04 10.03 10.42
CA GLY A 55 -40.13 8.61 10.79
C GLY A 55 -41.53 8.04 10.51
N GLY A 56 -41.61 7.12 9.56
CA GLY A 56 -42.66 6.11 9.44
C GLY A 56 -42.03 4.72 9.31
N PRO A 57 -42.66 3.64 9.81
CA PRO A 57 -42.03 2.32 9.87
C PRO A 57 -41.76 1.81 8.45
N ALA A 58 -40.49 1.74 8.06
CA ALA A 58 -40.08 1.17 6.78
C ALA A 58 -40.22 -0.36 6.83
N ALA A 59 -40.98 -0.90 5.87
CA ALA A 59 -41.14 -2.33 5.66
C ALA A 59 -39.77 -3.01 5.50
N ALA A 60 -39.65 -4.22 6.07
CA ALA A 60 -38.44 -5.04 5.95
C ALA A 60 -38.01 -5.19 4.48
N PRO A 61 -36.73 -4.98 4.14
CA PRO A 61 -36.29 -5.12 2.76
C PRO A 61 -36.40 -6.58 2.34
N GLY A 62 -37.29 -6.84 1.39
CA GLY A 62 -37.36 -8.13 0.68
C GLY A 62 -36.04 -8.46 -0.03
N PRO A 63 -35.85 -9.71 -0.46
CA PRO A 63 -34.62 -10.14 -1.11
C PRO A 63 -34.34 -9.26 -2.32
N ARG A 64 -33.20 -8.57 -2.31
CA ARG A 64 -32.72 -7.76 -3.43
C ARG A 64 -32.59 -8.68 -4.64
N SER A 65 -33.42 -8.45 -5.66
CA SER A 65 -33.26 -9.13 -6.94
C SER A 65 -31.90 -8.74 -7.51
N HIS A 66 -31.00 -9.71 -7.70
CA HIS A 66 -29.75 -9.54 -8.42
C HIS A 66 -30.04 -9.16 -9.88
N ALA A 67 -30.17 -7.87 -10.14
CA ALA A 67 -30.23 -7.32 -11.49
C ALA A 67 -28.80 -7.25 -12.05
N ALA A 68 -28.54 -8.04 -13.09
CA ALA A 68 -27.43 -7.97 -14.06
C ALA A 68 -25.98 -7.88 -13.50
N ALA A 69 -25.30 -9.04 -13.48
CA ALA A 69 -23.85 -9.27 -13.30
C ALA A 69 -22.96 -8.04 -13.00
N ALA A 70 -22.71 -7.79 -11.71
CA ALA A 70 -21.57 -6.99 -11.26
C ALA A 70 -20.27 -7.58 -11.85
N GLY A 71 -19.36 -6.71 -12.29
CA GLY A 71 -18.20 -7.09 -13.09
C GLY A 71 -17.26 -8.05 -12.36
N CYS A 72 -17.46 -9.35 -12.53
CA CYS A 72 -16.56 -10.35 -11.97
C CYS A 72 -15.22 -10.35 -12.73
N ALA A 73 -14.12 -10.15 -11.99
CA ALA A 73 -12.76 -10.36 -12.48
C ALA A 73 -12.23 -11.74 -12.05
N ASP A 74 -11.28 -12.29 -12.78
CA ASP A 74 -10.58 -13.50 -12.37
C ASP A 74 -9.30 -13.13 -11.58
N VAL A 75 -8.63 -12.04 -12.00
CA VAL A 75 -7.49 -11.42 -11.33
C VAL A 75 -7.76 -9.95 -11.03
N GLY A 76 -7.61 -9.56 -9.78
CA GLY A 76 -7.59 -8.17 -9.34
C GLY A 76 -6.15 -7.64 -9.26
N ILE A 77 -5.90 -6.41 -9.66
CA ILE A 77 -4.59 -5.75 -9.57
C ILE A 77 -4.72 -4.47 -8.73
N LEU A 78 -3.87 -4.35 -7.72
CA LEU A 78 -3.67 -3.14 -6.92
C LEU A 78 -2.32 -2.53 -7.27
N THR A 79 -2.31 -1.21 -7.44
CA THR A 79 -1.10 -0.39 -7.63
C THR A 79 -1.14 0.80 -6.68
N ILE A 80 -0.01 1.43 -6.41
CA ILE A 80 0.11 2.48 -5.40
C ILE A 80 0.41 3.83 -6.06
N LEU A 81 1.48 3.89 -6.86
CA LEU A 81 2.01 5.11 -7.43
C LEU A 81 1.49 5.37 -8.84
N ASP A 82 1.58 6.63 -9.27
CA ASP A 82 1.16 7.04 -10.60
C ASP A 82 1.99 6.36 -11.69
N GLU A 83 3.29 6.14 -11.48
CA GLU A 83 4.15 5.39 -12.39
C GLU A 83 3.70 3.92 -12.51
N GLU A 84 3.30 3.31 -11.40
CA GLU A 84 2.90 1.90 -11.33
C GLU A 84 1.58 1.68 -12.06
N ILE A 85 0.57 2.50 -11.79
CA ILE A 85 -0.70 2.39 -12.51
C ILE A 85 -0.54 2.76 -13.99
N ARG A 86 0.32 3.74 -14.33
CA ARG A 86 0.62 4.07 -15.73
C ARG A 86 1.26 2.88 -16.46
N ALA A 87 2.19 2.18 -15.83
CA ALA A 87 2.79 0.98 -16.39
C ALA A 87 1.75 -0.14 -16.62
N VAL A 88 0.92 -0.42 -15.62
CA VAL A 88 -0.18 -1.40 -15.74
C VAL A 88 -1.17 -1.00 -16.84
N ILE A 89 -1.55 0.28 -16.93
CA ILE A 89 -2.42 0.79 -18.01
C ILE A 89 -1.78 0.58 -19.38
N GLY A 90 -0.48 0.84 -19.51
CA GLY A 90 0.27 0.63 -20.74
C GLY A 90 0.15 -0.80 -21.25
N GLU A 91 0.21 -1.76 -20.35
CA GLU A 91 0.01 -3.17 -20.68
C GLU A 91 -1.45 -3.53 -20.96
N LEU A 92 -2.39 -3.12 -20.11
CA LEU A 92 -3.82 -3.44 -20.26
C LEU A 92 -4.42 -2.87 -21.55
N ARG A 93 -3.94 -1.71 -22.03
CA ARG A 93 -4.39 -1.10 -23.29
C ARG A 93 -4.08 -1.95 -24.53
N ARG A 94 -3.09 -2.84 -24.44
CA ARG A 94 -2.73 -3.78 -25.53
C ARG A 94 -3.60 -5.03 -25.51
N MET A 95 -4.41 -5.22 -24.48
CA MET A 95 -5.27 -6.38 -24.30
C MET A 95 -6.69 -6.14 -24.84
N SER A 96 -7.39 -7.24 -25.08
CA SER A 96 -8.78 -7.18 -25.55
C SER A 96 -9.72 -6.64 -24.47
N GLY A 97 -10.75 -5.89 -24.89
CA GLY A 97 -11.78 -5.41 -23.97
C GLY A 97 -11.30 -4.41 -22.93
N TYR A 98 -10.21 -3.68 -23.20
CA TYR A 98 -9.77 -2.58 -22.35
C TYR A 98 -10.88 -1.54 -22.19
N HIS A 99 -11.21 -1.20 -20.95
CA HIS A 99 -12.18 -0.16 -20.62
C HIS A 99 -11.89 0.45 -19.26
N GLU A 100 -12.22 1.74 -19.09
CA GLU A 100 -12.09 2.46 -17.83
C GLU A 100 -13.46 2.80 -17.27
N ARG A 101 -13.72 2.46 -16.00
CA ARG A 101 -14.99 2.73 -15.33
C ARG A 101 -14.75 3.33 -13.95
N ARG A 102 -15.38 4.47 -13.68
CA ARG A 102 -15.41 5.06 -12.34
C ARG A 102 -16.30 4.18 -11.44
N LEU A 103 -15.75 3.69 -10.33
CA LEU A 103 -16.51 2.95 -9.34
C LEU A 103 -17.39 3.90 -8.51
N PRO A 104 -18.53 3.42 -7.95
CA PRO A 104 -19.41 4.24 -7.11
C PRO A 104 -18.69 4.93 -5.94
N HIS A 105 -17.61 4.31 -5.45
CA HIS A 105 -16.85 4.78 -4.28
C HIS A 105 -15.61 5.61 -4.64
N GLY A 106 -15.39 5.97 -5.91
CA GLY A 106 -14.35 6.92 -6.33
C GLY A 106 -13.20 6.39 -7.20
N PRO A 107 -12.66 5.16 -7.01
CA PRO A 107 -11.55 4.67 -7.82
C PRO A 107 -11.90 4.56 -9.31
N LEU A 108 -10.93 4.84 -10.18
CA LEU A 108 -11.04 4.53 -11.60
C LEU A 108 -10.55 3.09 -11.82
N ALA A 109 -11.46 2.18 -12.15
CA ALA A 109 -11.11 0.81 -12.49
C ALA A 109 -10.75 0.69 -13.96
N ARG A 110 -9.71 -0.10 -14.25
CA ARG A 110 -9.27 -0.43 -15.62
C ARG A 110 -9.43 -1.93 -15.81
N THR A 111 -10.29 -2.32 -16.72
CA THR A 111 -10.60 -3.72 -16.98
C THR A 111 -10.08 -4.14 -18.33
N ALA A 112 -9.56 -5.35 -18.44
CA ALA A 112 -9.16 -5.94 -19.72
C ALA A 112 -9.28 -7.47 -19.67
N ARG A 113 -9.01 -8.13 -20.80
CA ARG A 113 -9.06 -9.59 -20.93
C ARG A 113 -7.87 -10.10 -21.72
N THR A 114 -7.30 -11.20 -21.25
CA THR A 114 -6.24 -11.95 -21.93
C THR A 114 -6.59 -13.44 -22.01
N ALA A 115 -5.89 -14.20 -22.84
CA ALA A 115 -6.03 -15.65 -22.86
C ALA A 115 -5.26 -16.29 -21.69
N GLY A 116 -5.89 -17.22 -20.99
CA GLY A 116 -5.27 -18.08 -19.99
C GLY A 116 -4.40 -19.15 -20.64
N HIS A 117 -3.53 -19.76 -19.84
CA HIS A 117 -2.69 -20.87 -20.30
C HIS A 117 -3.54 -22.11 -20.71
N ASP A 118 -4.76 -22.22 -20.19
CA ASP A 118 -5.76 -23.22 -20.56
C ASP A 118 -6.64 -22.80 -21.77
N GLY A 119 -6.33 -21.69 -22.42
CA GLY A 119 -7.08 -21.12 -23.55
C GLY A 119 -8.37 -20.39 -23.17
N ARG A 120 -8.75 -20.36 -21.89
CA ARG A 120 -9.95 -19.65 -21.42
C ARG A 120 -9.65 -18.18 -21.15
N PRO A 121 -10.58 -17.24 -21.38
CA PRO A 121 -10.32 -15.83 -21.11
C PRO A 121 -10.14 -15.57 -19.60
N VAL A 122 -9.13 -14.79 -19.25
CA VAL A 122 -8.87 -14.26 -17.92
C VAL A 122 -9.24 -12.79 -17.89
N ARG A 123 -10.19 -12.43 -17.03
CA ARG A 123 -10.65 -11.05 -16.81
C ARG A 123 -9.81 -10.39 -15.73
N ILE A 124 -9.36 -9.18 -16.01
CA ILE A 124 -8.50 -8.40 -15.14
C ILE A 124 -9.25 -7.14 -14.73
N ALA A 125 -9.14 -6.74 -13.47
CA ALA A 125 -9.55 -5.43 -12.98
C ALA A 125 -8.43 -4.80 -12.17
N ALA A 126 -7.97 -3.61 -12.56
CA ALA A 126 -6.91 -2.87 -11.91
C ALA A 126 -7.44 -1.58 -11.28
N VAL A 127 -7.03 -1.30 -10.05
CA VAL A 127 -7.27 -0.03 -9.35
C VAL A 127 -5.98 0.48 -8.70
N GLN A 128 -5.95 1.78 -8.42
CA GLN A 128 -4.86 2.42 -7.68
C GLN A 128 -5.34 2.71 -6.25
N THR A 129 -4.46 2.59 -5.26
CA THR A 129 -4.75 3.02 -3.88
C THR A 129 -4.95 4.53 -3.81
N LEU A 130 -5.57 5.01 -2.73
CA LEU A 130 -5.76 6.44 -2.50
C LEU A 130 -4.45 7.12 -2.07
N THR A 131 -3.68 6.43 -1.24
CA THR A 131 -2.40 6.88 -0.67
C THR A 131 -1.45 5.70 -0.56
N ARG A 132 -0.19 5.97 -0.21
CA ARG A 132 0.82 4.94 0.11
C ARG A 132 0.56 4.32 1.49
N GLY A 133 1.23 3.20 1.76
CA GLY A 133 1.26 2.58 3.08
C GLY A 133 0.22 1.48 3.30
N THR A 134 0.41 0.72 4.38
CA THR A 134 -0.30 -0.54 4.61
C THR A 134 -1.81 -0.36 4.79
N GLU A 135 -2.24 0.74 5.42
CA GLU A 135 -3.66 1.00 5.70
C GLU A 135 -4.45 1.27 4.41
N SER A 136 -3.92 2.14 3.55
CA SER A 136 -4.53 2.48 2.27
C SER A 136 -4.61 1.28 1.33
N ALA A 137 -3.56 0.44 1.34
CA ALA A 137 -3.53 -0.79 0.57
C ALA A 137 -4.55 -1.82 1.08
N ALA A 138 -4.71 -1.94 2.40
CA ALA A 138 -5.70 -2.81 3.03
C ALA A 138 -7.14 -2.43 2.65
N GLU A 139 -7.47 -1.12 2.64
CA GLU A 139 -8.78 -0.62 2.24
C GLU A 139 -9.03 -0.77 0.73
N ALA A 140 -8.04 -0.45 -0.10
CA ALA A 140 -8.14 -0.62 -1.54
C ALA A 140 -8.35 -2.09 -1.93
N TYR A 141 -7.69 -3.02 -1.23
CA TYR A 141 -7.92 -4.45 -1.38
C TYR A 141 -9.37 -4.83 -1.08
N ARG A 142 -9.93 -4.39 0.03
CA ARG A 142 -11.33 -4.68 0.40
C ARG A 142 -12.30 -4.14 -0.65
N GLY A 143 -12.09 -2.91 -1.13
CA GLY A 143 -12.88 -2.31 -2.20
C GLY A 143 -12.79 -3.06 -3.52
N LEU A 144 -11.58 -3.48 -3.93
CA LEU A 144 -11.37 -4.29 -5.13
C LEU A 144 -12.07 -5.64 -5.03
N VAL A 145 -11.98 -6.31 -3.87
CA VAL A 145 -12.64 -7.59 -3.64
C VAL A 145 -14.15 -7.46 -3.65
N ALA A 146 -14.69 -6.44 -2.96
CA ALA A 146 -16.14 -6.21 -2.89
C ALA A 146 -16.75 -5.90 -4.27
N GLU A 147 -16.05 -5.15 -5.11
CA GLU A 147 -16.55 -4.76 -6.43
C GLU A 147 -16.41 -5.86 -7.49
N PHE A 148 -15.29 -6.60 -7.49
CA PHE A 148 -14.92 -7.50 -8.59
C PHE A 148 -14.87 -8.99 -8.24
N ASP A 149 -14.91 -9.34 -6.95
CA ASP A 149 -14.81 -10.73 -6.45
C ASP A 149 -13.72 -11.56 -7.18
N PRO A 150 -12.47 -11.08 -7.25
CA PRO A 150 -11.41 -11.76 -7.97
C PRO A 150 -10.98 -13.04 -7.26
N SER A 151 -10.62 -14.06 -8.04
CA SER A 151 -10.09 -15.32 -7.47
C SER A 151 -8.65 -15.18 -6.96
N THR A 152 -7.89 -14.23 -7.51
CA THR A 152 -6.52 -13.90 -7.11
C THR A 152 -6.33 -12.39 -7.13
N VAL A 153 -5.59 -11.85 -6.16
CA VAL A 153 -5.21 -10.43 -6.15
C VAL A 153 -3.69 -10.29 -6.30
N LEU A 154 -3.27 -9.38 -7.16
CA LEU A 154 -1.89 -8.98 -7.35
C LEU A 154 -1.67 -7.58 -6.78
N LEU A 155 -0.68 -7.42 -5.92
CA LEU A 155 -0.17 -6.12 -5.52
C LEU A 155 1.08 -5.82 -6.35
N VAL A 156 0.96 -4.91 -7.31
CA VAL A 156 1.99 -4.60 -8.30
C VAL A 156 2.56 -3.22 -8.03
N GLY A 157 3.88 -3.13 -7.94
CA GLY A 157 4.54 -1.84 -7.77
C GLY A 157 6.05 -1.95 -7.72
N VAL A 158 6.70 -0.96 -7.11
CA VAL A 158 8.15 -0.95 -6.92
C VAL A 158 8.55 -1.35 -5.50
N ALA A 159 9.82 -1.70 -5.32
CA ALA A 159 10.44 -2.01 -4.04
C ALA A 159 11.93 -1.67 -4.04
N GLY A 160 12.51 -1.49 -2.85
CA GLY A 160 13.96 -1.41 -2.67
C GLY A 160 14.56 -2.81 -2.58
N GLY A 161 15.67 -3.06 -3.29
CA GLY A 161 16.41 -4.31 -3.24
C GLY A 161 17.21 -4.42 -1.94
N VAL A 162 17.05 -5.52 -1.20
CA VAL A 162 17.83 -5.78 0.03
C VAL A 162 18.72 -7.02 -0.07
N GLY A 163 18.42 -7.92 -1.00
CA GLY A 163 19.20 -9.13 -1.25
C GLY A 163 20.39 -8.89 -2.16
N ASP A 164 21.48 -9.65 -1.95
CA ASP A 164 22.73 -9.48 -2.70
C ASP A 164 22.62 -9.95 -4.17
N THR A 165 21.53 -10.64 -4.52
CA THR A 165 21.31 -11.22 -5.85
C THR A 165 20.34 -10.42 -6.72
N VAL A 166 19.73 -9.36 -6.19
CA VAL A 166 18.77 -8.52 -6.94
C VAL A 166 19.43 -7.21 -7.36
N GLU A 167 19.20 -6.82 -8.61
CA GLU A 167 19.71 -5.56 -9.17
C GLU A 167 18.56 -4.59 -9.47
N VAL A 168 18.87 -3.29 -9.56
CA VAL A 168 17.90 -2.30 -10.04
C VAL A 168 17.40 -2.67 -11.43
N GLY A 169 16.06 -2.70 -11.57
CA GLY A 169 15.36 -3.15 -12.76
C GLY A 169 14.92 -4.61 -12.72
N ASP A 170 15.43 -5.45 -11.82
CA ASP A 170 14.93 -6.80 -11.63
C ASP A 170 13.48 -6.81 -11.12
N VAL A 171 12.80 -7.95 -11.24
CA VAL A 171 11.44 -8.14 -10.73
C VAL A 171 11.42 -9.29 -9.73
N VAL A 172 10.84 -9.04 -8.56
CA VAL A 172 10.63 -10.06 -7.52
C VAL A 172 9.16 -10.43 -7.44
N LEU A 173 8.85 -11.71 -7.61
CA LEU A 173 7.56 -12.30 -7.28
C LEU A 173 7.65 -12.89 -5.87
N SER A 174 6.89 -12.33 -4.94
CA SER A 174 6.93 -12.77 -3.55
C SER A 174 6.25 -14.12 -3.37
N ASP A 175 6.94 -15.04 -2.69
CA ASP A 175 6.34 -16.27 -2.14
C ASP A 175 6.14 -16.23 -0.62
N GLU A 176 6.67 -15.21 0.04
CA GLU A 176 6.48 -14.92 1.45
C GLU A 176 6.58 -13.41 1.71
N VAL A 177 5.72 -12.90 2.59
CA VAL A 177 5.75 -11.50 3.06
C VAL A 177 6.06 -11.45 4.55
N ILE A 178 7.10 -10.70 4.90
CA ILE A 178 7.61 -10.54 6.26
C ILE A 178 7.25 -9.15 6.77
N SER A 179 6.32 -9.06 7.71
CA SER A 179 5.96 -7.79 8.36
C SER A 179 7.02 -7.39 9.38
N TYR A 180 7.64 -6.21 9.25
CA TYR A 180 8.77 -5.78 10.11
C TYR A 180 8.42 -4.73 11.18
N ASP A 181 7.23 -4.13 11.15
CA ASP A 181 6.89 -2.98 11.99
C ASP A 181 6.64 -3.34 13.47
N ALA A 182 6.06 -4.51 13.72
CA ALA A 182 5.67 -4.92 15.05
C ALA A 182 6.90 -5.04 15.96
N ARG A 183 6.90 -4.32 17.08
CA ARG A 183 8.04 -4.24 18.00
C ARG A 183 7.60 -3.88 19.41
N ARG A 184 8.41 -4.26 20.39
CA ARG A 184 8.36 -3.75 21.77
C ARG A 184 9.51 -2.77 21.96
N GLU A 185 9.22 -1.60 22.50
CA GLU A 185 10.23 -0.62 22.92
C GLU A 185 10.36 -0.71 24.45
N GLY A 186 11.56 -0.99 24.94
CA GLY A 186 11.85 -1.17 26.36
C GLY A 186 13.17 -0.53 26.77
N ALA A 187 13.43 -0.50 28.07
CA ALA A 187 14.69 0.03 28.63
C ALA A 187 15.94 -0.73 28.11
N ASP A 188 15.75 -1.96 27.66
CA ASP A 188 16.76 -2.84 27.07
C ASP A 188 16.85 -2.73 25.54
N GLY A 189 16.12 -1.80 24.92
CA GLY A 189 16.16 -1.52 23.48
C GLY A 189 14.90 -1.90 22.70
N VAL A 190 15.02 -1.90 21.37
CA VAL A 190 13.93 -2.21 20.44
C VAL A 190 13.94 -3.70 20.10
N HIS A 191 12.85 -4.40 20.43
CA HIS A 191 12.67 -5.82 20.16
C HIS A 191 11.63 -6.02 19.06
N ARG A 192 12.07 -6.28 17.84
CA ARG A 192 11.18 -6.51 16.69
C ARG A 192 10.58 -7.91 16.73
N ARG A 193 9.31 -7.99 16.32
CA ARG A 193 8.50 -9.21 16.22
C ARG A 193 8.03 -9.33 14.79
N GLY A 194 8.68 -10.20 14.03
CA GLY A 194 8.30 -10.49 12.66
C GLY A 194 7.08 -11.39 12.58
N GLN A 195 6.27 -11.19 11.55
CA GLN A 195 5.32 -12.20 11.10
C GLN A 195 5.55 -12.47 9.62
N ALA A 196 5.85 -13.72 9.30
CA ALA A 196 6.00 -14.20 7.94
C ALA A 196 4.72 -14.88 7.48
N GLN A 197 4.30 -14.59 6.25
CA GLN A 197 3.10 -15.14 5.65
C GLN A 197 3.42 -15.64 4.24
N ALA A 198 3.43 -16.96 4.08
CA ALA A 198 3.65 -17.61 2.79
C ALA A 198 2.42 -17.50 1.88
N VAL A 199 2.64 -17.54 0.57
CA VAL A 199 1.55 -17.62 -0.41
C VAL A 199 0.76 -18.93 -0.25
N ALA A 200 -0.54 -18.87 -0.56
CA ALA A 200 -1.41 -20.05 -0.52
C ALA A 200 -0.88 -21.17 -1.43
N ALA A 201 -0.96 -22.43 -1.01
CA ALA A 201 -0.36 -23.57 -1.72
C ALA A 201 -0.80 -23.66 -3.19
N GLY A 202 -2.09 -23.46 -3.48
CA GLY A 202 -2.60 -23.46 -4.86
C GLY A 202 -1.99 -22.37 -5.74
N LEU A 203 -1.66 -21.21 -5.16
CA LEU A 203 -0.96 -20.14 -5.86
C LEU A 203 0.54 -20.44 -6.00
N GLY A 204 1.15 -21.08 -4.99
CA GLY A 204 2.52 -21.58 -5.05
C GLY A 204 2.75 -22.57 -6.20
N HIS A 205 1.80 -23.47 -6.47
CA HIS A 205 1.87 -24.35 -7.64
C HIS A 205 1.82 -23.58 -8.96
N ARG A 206 0.95 -22.58 -9.08
CA ARG A 206 0.86 -21.73 -10.29
C ARG A 206 2.13 -20.91 -10.51
N LEU A 207 2.78 -20.45 -9.44
CA LEU A 207 4.10 -19.82 -9.53
C LEU A 207 5.17 -20.81 -10.02
N ASN A 208 5.16 -22.06 -9.57
CA ASN A 208 6.08 -23.08 -10.09
C ASN A 208 5.89 -23.27 -11.60
N ASP A 209 4.65 -23.39 -12.07
CA ASP A 209 4.33 -23.55 -13.49
C ASP A 209 4.79 -22.34 -14.30
N PHE A 210 4.57 -21.13 -13.79
CA PHE A 210 5.04 -19.89 -14.41
C PHE A 210 6.57 -19.87 -14.58
N PHE A 211 7.33 -20.18 -13.52
CA PHE A 211 8.80 -20.21 -13.59
C PHE A 211 9.35 -21.37 -14.43
N ALA A 212 8.62 -22.48 -14.54
CA ALA A 212 8.99 -23.59 -15.42
C ALA A 212 8.78 -23.23 -16.90
N ALA A 213 7.73 -22.47 -17.22
CA ALA A 213 7.38 -22.08 -18.58
C ALA A 213 8.07 -20.78 -19.05
N THR A 214 8.52 -19.93 -18.13
CA THR A 214 9.00 -18.58 -18.45
C THR A 214 10.49 -18.42 -18.11
N PRO A 215 11.36 -18.08 -19.09
CA PRO A 215 12.77 -17.84 -18.83
C PRO A 215 13.00 -16.73 -17.81
N ALA A 216 13.87 -16.98 -16.82
CA ALA A 216 14.14 -16.04 -15.73
C ALA A 216 14.79 -14.71 -16.18
N VAL A 217 15.52 -14.71 -17.31
CA VAL A 217 16.08 -13.49 -17.91
C VAL A 217 15.18 -13.01 -19.04
N ARG A 218 14.82 -11.73 -19.02
CA ARG A 218 13.92 -11.11 -20.01
C ARG A 218 14.59 -9.90 -20.65
N GLN A 219 14.33 -9.75 -21.95
CA GLN A 219 14.63 -8.54 -22.71
C GLN A 219 13.32 -7.76 -22.82
N SER A 220 13.28 -6.54 -22.28
CA SER A 220 12.15 -5.65 -22.44
C SER A 220 12.40 -4.71 -23.63
N PRO A 221 11.43 -4.50 -24.54
CA PRO A 221 11.62 -3.62 -25.69
C PRO A 221 11.96 -2.19 -25.27
N GLY A 222 13.15 -1.71 -25.64
CA GLY A 222 13.60 -0.34 -25.35
C GLY A 222 14.22 -0.14 -23.97
N ASP A 223 14.32 -1.19 -23.16
CA ASP A 223 14.96 -1.19 -21.85
C ASP A 223 16.08 -2.25 -21.78
N ARG A 224 16.87 -2.26 -20.70
CA ARG A 224 17.89 -3.29 -20.46
C ARG A 224 17.24 -4.62 -20.10
N SER A 225 17.97 -5.71 -20.29
CA SER A 225 17.56 -7.01 -19.77
C SER A 225 17.47 -7.01 -18.26
N PHE A 226 16.48 -7.72 -17.72
CA PHE A 226 16.27 -7.87 -16.28
C PHE A 226 16.02 -9.34 -15.91
N ARG A 227 16.18 -9.65 -14.62
CA ARG A 227 15.91 -10.98 -14.06
C ARG A 227 14.63 -11.00 -13.25
N MET A 228 13.92 -12.11 -13.33
CA MET A 228 12.81 -12.45 -12.45
C MET A 228 13.31 -13.34 -11.32
N HIS A 229 12.95 -12.97 -10.09
CA HIS A 229 13.29 -13.69 -8.88
C HIS A 229 12.03 -14.12 -8.16
N ARG A 230 12.16 -15.19 -7.38
CA ARG A 230 11.16 -15.62 -6.41
C ARG A 230 11.78 -15.60 -5.03
N GLY A 231 11.10 -14.99 -4.07
CA GLY A 231 11.53 -15.06 -2.68
C GLY A 231 10.81 -14.10 -1.74
N PRO A 232 11.21 -14.08 -0.46
CA PRO A 232 10.56 -13.26 0.55
C PRO A 232 10.75 -11.76 0.34
N ILE A 233 9.73 -10.98 0.69
CA ILE A 233 9.76 -9.51 0.71
C ILE A 233 9.40 -9.00 2.10
N GLY A 234 10.17 -8.03 2.60
CA GLY A 234 9.86 -7.29 3.82
C GLY A 234 8.82 -6.20 3.57
N SER A 235 7.88 -6.02 4.50
CA SER A 235 6.81 -5.03 4.39
C SER A 235 6.49 -4.31 5.70
N GLY A 236 6.22 -3.01 5.63
CA GLY A 236 5.87 -2.15 6.78
C GLY A 236 5.78 -0.68 6.37
N ASN A 237 5.62 0.25 7.30
CA ASN A 237 5.32 1.66 6.96
C ASN A 237 6.57 2.53 6.74
N ALA A 238 7.78 1.98 6.94
CA ALA A 238 9.02 2.74 6.79
C ALA A 238 9.59 2.62 5.37
N VAL A 239 9.89 3.75 4.74
CA VAL A 239 10.66 3.75 3.49
C VAL A 239 12.14 3.57 3.82
N VAL A 240 12.70 2.41 3.46
CA VAL A 240 14.11 2.07 3.71
C VAL A 240 14.96 2.66 2.58
N THR A 241 15.93 3.52 2.93
CA THR A 241 16.78 4.25 1.96
C THR A 241 18.27 4.22 2.32
N ASP A 242 18.62 3.45 3.34
CA ASP A 242 19.99 3.33 3.84
C ASP A 242 20.37 1.86 3.97
N ALA A 243 21.49 1.49 3.36
CA ALA A 243 22.07 0.16 3.43
C ALA A 243 22.40 -0.25 4.88
N ALA A 244 22.68 0.71 5.77
CA ALA A 244 22.95 0.49 7.19
C ALA A 244 21.68 0.42 8.08
N SER A 245 20.50 0.58 7.48
CA SER A 245 19.20 0.56 8.17
C SER A 245 19.03 -0.65 9.08
N GLU A 246 18.54 -0.41 10.29
CA GLU A 246 18.19 -1.48 11.23
C GLU A 246 17.11 -2.41 10.68
N ILE A 247 16.17 -1.89 9.88
CA ILE A 247 15.11 -2.69 9.25
C ILE A 247 15.73 -3.67 8.26
N ARG A 248 16.66 -3.20 7.42
CA ARG A 248 17.39 -4.06 6.47
C ARG A 248 18.19 -5.13 7.20
N ARG A 249 18.96 -4.74 8.23
CA ARG A 249 19.74 -5.69 9.06
C ARG A 249 18.85 -6.73 9.73
N TRP A 250 17.74 -6.29 10.31
CA TRP A 250 16.80 -7.17 10.99
C TRP A 250 16.13 -8.14 10.01
N LEU A 251 15.65 -7.67 8.85
CA LEU A 251 15.05 -8.52 7.81
C LEU A 251 16.02 -9.61 7.35
N ARG A 252 17.28 -9.26 7.10
CA ARG A 252 18.33 -10.22 6.70
C ARG A 252 18.67 -11.23 7.80
N THR A 253 18.55 -10.83 9.07
CA THR A 253 18.72 -11.73 10.22
C THR A 253 17.51 -12.64 10.40
N PHE A 254 16.31 -12.12 10.16
CA PHE A 254 15.05 -12.86 10.27
C PHE A 254 14.91 -13.90 9.15
N HIS A 255 15.28 -13.53 7.92
CA HIS A 255 15.25 -14.41 6.76
C HIS A 255 16.40 -14.09 5.80
N GLU A 256 17.41 -14.97 5.73
CA GLU A 256 18.63 -14.73 4.94
C GLU A 256 18.38 -14.50 3.44
N LYS A 257 17.28 -15.07 2.91
CA LYS A 257 16.89 -14.95 1.49
C LYS A 257 15.93 -13.80 1.17
N VAL A 258 15.66 -12.88 2.10
CA VAL A 258 14.82 -11.71 1.77
C VAL A 258 15.44 -10.92 0.61
N LEU A 259 14.61 -10.62 -0.38
CA LEU A 259 15.06 -10.04 -1.65
C LEU A 259 14.76 -8.55 -1.75
N ALA A 260 13.59 -8.12 -1.29
CA ALA A 260 13.15 -6.73 -1.40
C ALA A 260 12.44 -6.23 -0.14
N VAL A 261 12.25 -4.91 -0.05
CA VAL A 261 11.47 -4.24 0.98
C VAL A 261 10.54 -3.19 0.36
N GLU A 262 9.28 -3.16 0.81
CA GLU A 262 8.24 -2.24 0.32
C GLU A 262 7.29 -1.82 1.46
N THR A 263 6.22 -1.08 1.13
CA THR A 263 5.38 -0.40 2.14
C THR A 263 3.90 -0.77 2.20
N GLU A 264 3.44 -1.78 1.45
CA GLU A 264 2.00 -2.05 1.32
C GLU A 264 1.59 -3.50 1.58
N ALA A 265 2.44 -4.46 1.24
CA ALA A 265 2.08 -5.88 1.21
C ALA A 265 1.57 -6.39 2.57
N ALA A 266 2.12 -5.94 3.70
CA ALA A 266 1.67 -6.32 5.04
C ALA A 266 0.19 -5.96 5.29
N GLY A 267 -0.29 -4.85 4.75
CA GLY A 267 -1.69 -4.43 4.85
C GLY A 267 -2.61 -5.32 4.02
N VAL A 268 -2.23 -5.59 2.77
CA VAL A 268 -2.96 -6.54 1.90
C VAL A 268 -2.97 -7.94 2.51
N ALA A 269 -1.83 -8.38 3.05
CA ALA A 269 -1.68 -9.66 3.72
C ALA A 269 -2.64 -9.79 4.89
N ARG A 270 -2.70 -8.77 5.77
CA ARG A 270 -3.63 -8.74 6.89
C ARG A 270 -5.09 -8.78 6.41
N SER A 271 -5.45 -7.92 5.45
CA SER A 271 -6.80 -7.90 4.89
C SER A 271 -7.21 -9.24 4.28
N PHE A 272 -6.32 -9.91 3.54
CA PHE A 272 -6.56 -11.23 3.00
C PHE A 272 -6.85 -12.23 4.12
N HIS A 273 -5.94 -12.38 5.10
CA HIS A 273 -6.05 -13.40 6.14
C HIS A 273 -7.25 -13.21 7.08
N GLU A 274 -7.62 -11.96 7.39
CA GLU A 274 -8.77 -11.67 8.25
C GLU A 274 -10.11 -11.83 7.53
N ASN A 275 -10.12 -11.79 6.20
CA ASN A 275 -11.34 -11.82 5.38
C ASN A 275 -11.44 -13.06 4.46
N VAL A 276 -10.63 -14.11 4.71
CA VAL A 276 -10.74 -15.36 3.95
C VAL A 276 -12.11 -15.99 4.24
N GLN A 277 -13.00 -15.95 3.25
CA GLN A 277 -14.24 -16.71 3.27
C GLN A 277 -14.01 -18.01 2.49
N ARG A 278 -14.48 -19.15 3.01
CA ARG A 278 -14.24 -20.46 2.37
C ARG A 278 -14.94 -20.60 1.02
N ASP A 279 -16.05 -19.88 0.84
CA ASP A 279 -16.97 -20.03 -0.29
C ASP A 279 -17.02 -18.80 -1.22
N SER A 280 -16.30 -17.71 -0.87
CA SER A 280 -16.32 -16.43 -1.61
C SER A 280 -15.02 -15.64 -1.43
N GLY A 281 -14.68 -14.78 -2.39
CA GLY A 281 -13.48 -13.94 -2.35
C GLY A 281 -12.19 -14.63 -2.83
N PRO A 282 -11.03 -13.96 -2.66
CA PRO A 282 -9.78 -14.42 -3.24
C PRO A 282 -9.28 -15.72 -2.60
N ARG A 283 -8.83 -16.65 -3.44
CA ARG A 283 -8.16 -17.90 -3.02
C ARG A 283 -6.68 -17.71 -2.74
N GLY A 284 -6.13 -16.56 -3.13
CA GLY A 284 -4.75 -16.20 -2.88
C GLY A 284 -4.46 -14.77 -3.31
N TRP A 285 -3.32 -14.28 -2.86
CA TRP A 285 -2.76 -13.02 -3.32
C TRP A 285 -1.23 -13.16 -3.37
N LEU A 286 -0.58 -12.32 -4.18
CA LEU A 286 0.87 -12.19 -4.19
C LEU A 286 1.26 -10.75 -4.53
N THR A 287 2.52 -10.39 -4.29
CA THR A 287 3.07 -9.11 -4.74
C THR A 287 4.14 -9.30 -5.81
N VAL A 288 4.10 -8.45 -6.84
CA VAL A 288 5.07 -8.38 -7.93
C VAL A 288 5.75 -7.02 -7.85
N ARG A 289 7.06 -7.03 -7.61
CA ARG A 289 7.83 -5.81 -7.29
C ARG A 289 8.99 -5.62 -8.24
N GLY A 290 8.99 -4.52 -8.97
CA GLY A 290 10.16 -4.05 -9.71
C GLY A 290 11.14 -3.37 -8.75
N ILE A 291 12.43 -3.69 -8.84
CA ILE A 291 13.44 -3.10 -7.97
C ILE A 291 13.81 -1.70 -8.49
N SER A 292 13.44 -0.65 -7.75
CA SER A 292 13.67 0.75 -8.13
C SER A 292 15.01 1.30 -7.66
N ASP A 293 15.57 0.72 -6.61
CA ASP A 293 16.78 1.16 -5.94
C ASP A 293 17.33 -0.02 -5.12
N THR A 294 18.58 0.07 -4.69
CA THR A 294 19.24 -0.91 -3.82
C THR A 294 19.01 -0.63 -2.32
N ALA A 295 17.99 0.16 -1.99
CA ALA A 295 17.73 0.68 -0.65
C ALA A 295 18.98 1.33 -0.01
N ASP A 296 19.80 1.95 -0.85
CA ASP A 296 20.96 2.77 -0.51
C ASP A 296 20.74 4.22 -0.97
N SER A 297 21.69 5.10 -0.69
CA SER A 297 21.52 6.55 -0.81
C SER A 297 21.48 7.10 -2.25
N ASP A 298 21.68 6.28 -3.28
CA ASP A 298 21.74 6.74 -4.68
C ASP A 298 20.36 6.63 -5.37
N LYS A 299 19.67 7.77 -5.54
CA LYS A 299 18.34 7.81 -6.20
C LYS A 299 18.37 8.55 -7.53
N GLY A 300 18.10 7.83 -8.61
CA GLY A 300 17.71 8.38 -9.91
C GLY A 300 16.22 8.16 -10.18
N HIS A 301 15.48 9.20 -10.57
CA HIS A 301 14.03 9.11 -10.86
C HIS A 301 13.69 8.15 -12.02
N ASP A 302 14.61 7.92 -12.95
CA ASP A 302 14.39 7.04 -14.11
C ASP A 302 14.22 5.57 -13.71
N HIS A 303 14.80 5.14 -12.59
CA HIS A 303 14.75 3.74 -12.15
C HIS A 303 13.35 3.31 -11.68
N HIS A 304 12.58 4.21 -11.07
CA HIS A 304 11.20 3.92 -10.67
C HIS A 304 10.31 3.59 -11.88
N ALA A 305 10.44 4.36 -12.96
CA ALA A 305 9.65 4.16 -14.16
C ALA A 305 10.00 2.84 -14.86
N VAL A 306 11.29 2.50 -14.96
CA VAL A 306 11.76 1.22 -15.52
C VAL A 306 11.28 0.05 -14.66
N ALA A 307 11.47 0.11 -13.34
CA ALA A 307 11.03 -0.92 -12.40
C ALA A 307 9.52 -1.16 -12.47
N ALA A 308 8.72 -0.09 -12.52
CA ALA A 308 7.27 -0.19 -12.67
C ALA A 308 6.87 -0.84 -14.01
N ARG A 309 7.55 -0.52 -15.13
CA ARG A 309 7.31 -1.15 -16.43
C ARG A 309 7.62 -2.64 -16.39
N HIS A 310 8.79 -3.04 -15.87
CA HIS A 310 9.15 -4.46 -15.78
C HIS A 310 8.18 -5.23 -14.87
N ALA A 311 7.75 -4.65 -13.74
CA ALA A 311 6.75 -5.27 -12.86
C ALA A 311 5.39 -5.46 -13.56
N ALA A 312 4.96 -4.47 -14.35
CA ALA A 312 3.74 -4.58 -15.15
C ALA A 312 3.87 -5.62 -16.27
N GLU A 313 5.00 -5.64 -16.99
CA GLU A 313 5.29 -6.64 -18.02
C GLU A 313 5.20 -8.06 -17.44
N VAL A 314 5.92 -8.33 -16.34
CA VAL A 314 5.89 -9.64 -15.66
C VAL A 314 4.50 -9.98 -15.14
N THR A 315 3.75 -9.00 -14.65
CA THR A 315 2.35 -9.20 -14.25
C THR A 315 1.52 -9.75 -15.39
N THR A 316 1.67 -9.24 -16.62
CA THR A 316 0.90 -9.75 -17.77
C THR A 316 1.29 -11.16 -18.18
N LEU A 317 2.57 -11.53 -18.03
CA LEU A 317 3.05 -12.88 -18.29
C LEU A 317 2.53 -13.88 -17.23
N LEU A 318 2.34 -13.40 -16.00
CA LEU A 318 1.88 -14.21 -14.88
C LEU A 318 0.36 -14.45 -14.91
N VAL A 319 -0.45 -13.42 -15.23
CA VAL A 319 -1.92 -13.48 -15.20
C VAL A 319 -2.53 -14.74 -15.85
N PRO A 320 -2.06 -15.22 -17.02
CA PRO A 320 -2.57 -16.44 -17.66
C PRO A 320 -2.52 -17.70 -16.78
N PHE A 321 -1.63 -17.74 -15.77
CA PHE A 321 -1.47 -18.85 -14.84
C PHE A 321 -2.39 -18.74 -13.62
N LEU A 322 -3.04 -17.60 -13.38
CA LEU A 322 -3.68 -17.27 -12.10
C LEU A 322 -5.20 -17.51 -12.04
N ARG A 323 -5.79 -18.08 -13.09
CA ARG A 323 -7.23 -18.39 -13.11
C ARG A 323 -7.52 -19.61 -12.25
N PHE A 324 -8.23 -19.44 -11.14
CA PHE A 324 -8.82 -20.56 -10.39
C PHE A 324 -10.24 -20.86 -10.87
N ASP A 325 -10.61 -22.14 -10.87
CA ASP A 325 -12.00 -22.51 -11.14
C ASP A 325 -12.89 -22.06 -9.97
N ARG A 326 -14.05 -21.50 -10.34
CA ARG A 326 -15.13 -21.23 -9.40
C ARG A 326 -15.85 -22.55 -9.16
N SER A 327 -15.85 -22.99 -7.91
CA SER A 327 -16.59 -24.16 -7.43
C SER A 327 -18.07 -23.86 -7.34
#